data_AF-A0A924S7Q4-F1
#
_entry.id   AF-A0A924S7Q4-F1
#
_cell.length_a   1.000
_cell.length_b   1.000
_cell.length_c   1.000
_cell.angle_alpha   90.00
_cell.angle_beta   90.00
_cell.angle_gamma   90.00
#
_symmetry.space_group_name_H-M   'P 1'
#
loop_
_entity.id
_entity.type
_entity.pdbx_description
1 polymer ?
#
loop_
_entity_poly.entity_id
_entity_poly.type
_entity_poly.pdbx_seq_one_letter_code
_entity_poly.pdbx_strand_id
1 'polypeptide(L)' 'MDSILVVTKPFDWAVEREGQLLSRHSSQEAAYKAALDYASGLFDEGVRAQVAIKAEARSFAHLDGE' A
#
# COMPACT_ATOMS: atom_id res chain seq x y z
N MET A 1 14.58 9.55 0.75
CA MET A 1 13.19 9.94 0.48
C MET A 1 12.36 8.79 1.00
N ASP A 2 11.45 9.07 1.93
CA ASP A 2 10.65 8.02 2.55
C ASP A 2 9.64 7.46 1.54
N SER A 3 9.24 6.20 1.66
CA SER A 3 8.38 5.53 0.70
C SER A 3 7.19 4.86 1.39
N ILE A 4 6.00 5.33 1.02
CA ILE A 4 4.73 4.71 1.39
C ILE A 4 4.18 4.00 0.15
N LEU A 5 3.96 2.70 0.28
CA LEU A 5 3.48 1.83 -0.79
C LEU A 5 2.02 1.46 -0.54
N VAL A 6 1.19 1.68 -1.56
CA VAL A 6 -0.16 1.13 -1.63
C VAL A 6 -0.09 -0.16 -2.43
N VAL A 7 -0.21 -1.28 -1.75
CA VAL A 7 -0.01 -2.62 -2.31
C VAL A 7 -1.35 -3.29 -2.55
N THR A 8 -1.61 -3.69 -3.80
CA THR A 8 -2.78 -4.52 -4.12
C THR A 8 -2.55 -5.94 -3.62
N LYS A 9 -3.41 -6.46 -2.74
CA LYS A 9 -3.41 -7.86 -2.32
C LYS A 9 -4.61 -8.58 -2.97
N PRO A 10 -4.72 -9.93 -2.86
CA PRO A 10 -5.80 -10.67 -3.52
C PRO A 10 -7.21 -10.22 -3.11
N PHE A 11 -7.42 -9.83 -1.85
CA PHE A 11 -8.73 -9.49 -1.29
C PHE A 11 -8.82 -8.10 -0.68
N ASP A 12 -7.70 -7.38 -0.57
CA ASP A 12 -7.63 -6.07 0.06
C ASP A 12 -6.48 -5.23 -0.50
N TRP A 13 -6.29 -4.06 0.09
CA TRP A 13 -5.23 -3.11 -0.21
C TRP A 13 -4.47 -2.81 1.07
N ALA A 14 -3.14 -2.98 1.02
CA ALA A 14 -2.26 -2.70 2.15
C ALA A 14 -1.54 -1.38 1.94
N VAL A 15 -1.35 -0.62 3.02
CA VAL A 15 -0.43 0.52 3.05
C VAL A 15 0.80 0.08 3.82
N GLU A 16 1.97 0.14 3.19
CA GLU A 16 3.25 -0.30 3.74
C GLU A 16 4.24 0.87 3.74
N ARG A 17 5.12 0.94 4.74
CA ARG A 17 6.26 1.88 4.77
C ARG A 17 7.50 1.09 5.15
N GLU A 18 8.52 1.13 4.29
CA GLU A 18 9.78 0.37 4.51
C GLU A 18 9.56 -1.13 4.81
N GLY A 19 8.50 -1.72 4.23
CA GLY A 19 8.12 -3.12 4.45
C GLY A 19 7.29 -3.38 5.72
N GLN A 20 7.03 -2.36 6.54
CA GLN A 20 6.11 -2.44 7.67
C GLN A 20 4.68 -2.13 7.21
N LEU A 21 3.75 -3.04 7.53
CA LEU A 21 2.32 -2.81 7.32
C LEU A 21 1.80 -1.72 8.27
N LEU A 22 1.27 -0.63 7.70
CA LEU A 22 0.62 0.46 8.44
C LEU A 22 -0.88 0.22 8.60
N SER A 23 -1.58 -0.17 7.52
CA SER A 23 -3.03 -0.39 7.53
C SER A 23 -3.51 -1.26 6.36
N ARG A 24 -4.74 -1.79 6.46
CA ARG A 24 -5.42 -2.56 5.40
C ARG A 24 -6.80 -1.98 5.11
N HIS A 25 -7.19 -2.00 3.85
CA HIS A 25 -8.42 -1.37 3.36
C HIS A 25 -9.11 -2.25 2.32
N SER A 26 -10.44 -2.18 2.26
CA SER A 26 -11.25 -2.94 1.31
C SER A 26 -11.22 -2.38 -0.12
N SER A 27 -10.76 -1.14 -0.31
CA SER A 27 -10.71 -0.48 -1.61
C SER A 27 -9.39 0.26 -1.84
N GLN A 28 -9.06 0.44 -3.12
CA GLN A 28 -7.90 1.20 -3.56
C GLN A 28 -7.95 2.64 -3.07
N GLU A 29 -9.12 3.27 -3.20
CA GLU A 29 -9.33 4.66 -2.83
C GLU A 29 -9.08 4.88 -1.33
N ALA A 30 -9.59 3.99 -0.47
CA ALA A 30 -9.39 4.08 0.97
C ALA A 30 -7.91 3.91 1.34
N ALA A 31 -7.21 2.93 0.73
CA ALA A 31 -5.78 2.75 0.95
C ALA A 31 -4.95 3.93 0.46
N TYR A 32 -5.29 4.49 -0.70
CA TYR A 32 -4.59 5.64 -1.27
C TYR A 32 -4.79 6.90 -0.40
N LYS A 33 -6.01 7.15 0.07
CA LYS A 33 -6.30 8.24 0.99
C LYS A 33 -5.51 8.09 2.30
N ALA A 34 -5.52 6.90 2.90
CA ALA A 34 -4.73 6.63 4.10
C ALA A 34 -3.23 6.86 3.88
N ALA A 35 -2.69 6.43 2.73
CA ALA A 35 -1.28 6.67 2.37
C ALA A 35 -0.95 8.17 2.25
N LEU A 36 -1.87 8.98 1.70
CA LEU A 36 -1.72 10.43 1.65
C LEU A 36 -1.79 11.06 3.05
N ASP A 37 -2.68 10.59 3.91
CA ASP A 37 -2.79 11.07 5.29
C ASP A 37 -1.48 10.79 6.07
N TYR A 38 -0.89 9.59 5.91
CA TYR A 38 0.44 9.27 6.47
C TYR A 38 1.55 10.16 5.89
N ALA A 39 1.56 10.37 4.57
CA ALA A 39 2.55 11.25 3.93
C ALA A 39 2.42 12.70 4.40
N SER A 40 1.20 13.17 4.65
CA SER A 40 0.94 14.50 5.21
C SER A 40 1.51 14.64 6.62
N GLY A 41 1.30 13.66 7.49
CA GLY A 41 1.87 13.68 8.85
C GLY A 41 3.41 13.71 8.83
N LEU A 42 4.04 12.92 7.95
CA LEU A 42 5.49 12.94 7.75
C LEU A 42 5.98 14.30 7.22
N PHE A 43 5.22 14.93 6.33
CA PHE A 43 5.56 16.25 5.83
C PHE A 43 5.54 17.32 6.92
N ASP A 44 4.59 17.26 7.84
CA ASP A 44 4.52 18.15 9.01
C ASP A 44 5.74 17.96 9.94
N GLU A 45 6.33 16.77 9.97
CA GLU A 45 7.59 16.45 10.66
C GLU A 45 8.85 16.84 9.85
N GLY A 46 8.69 17.44 8.67
CA GLY A 46 9.78 17.84 7.78
C GLY A 46 10.33 16.71 6.90
N VAL A 47 9.67 15.55 6.87
CA VAL A 47 10.09 14.38 6.09
C VAL A 47 9.39 14.37 4.74
N ARG A 48 10.18 14.31 3.65
CA ARG A 48 9.63 14.13 2.30
C ARG A 48 9.37 12.64 2.03
N ALA A 49 8.08 12.31 1.88
CA ALA A 49 7.61 10.97 1.51
C ALA A 49 7.12 10.94 0.06
N GLN A 50 7.33 9.80 -0.60
CA GLN A 50 6.72 9.44 -1.88
C GLN A 50 5.63 8.40 -1.65
N VAL A 51 4.45 8.62 -2.23
CA VAL A 51 3.39 7.61 -2.29
C VAL A 51 3.45 6.93 -3.66
N ALA A 52 3.50 5.60 -3.68
CA ALA A 52 3.48 4.82 -4.92
C ALA A 52 2.52 3.63 -4.81
N ILE A 53 1.93 3.24 -5.94
CA ILE A 53 1.07 2.06 -6.01
C ILE A 53 1.90 0.90 -6.55
N LYS A 54 1.97 -0.19 -5.79
CA LYS A 54 2.62 -1.44 -6.19
C LYS A 54 1.56 -2.51 -6.41
N ALA A 55 1.27 -2.81 -7.66
CA ALA A 55 0.47 -3.99 -7.99
C ALA A 55 1.30 -5.23 -7.67
N GLU A 56 0.93 -6.01 -6.66
CA GLU A 56 1.37 -7.40 -6.62
C GLU A 56 0.54 -8.17 -7.62
N ALA A 57 1.22 -8.91 -8.51
CA ALA A 57 0.55 -9.79 -9.43
C ALA A 57 -0.36 -10.72 -8.62
N ARG A 58 -1.65 -10.74 -8.94
CA ARG A 58 -2.56 -11.77 -8.47
C ARG A 58 -2.10 -13.08 -9.10
N SER A 59 -1.14 -13.75 -8.49
CA SER A 59 -0.86 -15.14 -8.81
C SER A 59 -2.03 -15.93 -8.25
N PHE A 60 -3.06 -16.11 -9.09
CA PHE A 60 -3.92 -17.26 -8.91
C PHE A 60 -2.98 -18.46 -9.01
N ALA A 61 -2.74 -19.14 -7.89
CA ALA A 61 -2.11 -20.44 -7.95
C ALA A 61 -2.92 -21.24 -8.98
N HIS A 62 -2.27 -21.66 -10.07
CA HIS A 62 -2.90 -22.55 -11.04
C HIS A 62 -3.46 -23.71 -10.22
N LEU A 63 -4.78 -23.83 -10.18
CA LEU A 63 -5.43 -25.08 -9.84
C LEU A 63 -5.22 -25.99 -11.06
N ASP A 64 -3.97 -26.40 -11.30
CA ASP A 64 -3.70 -27.62 -12.06
C ASP A 64 -4.03 -28.78 -11.12
N GLY A 65 -5.33 -29.00 -10.93
CA GLY A 65 -5.88 -30.19 -10.32
C GLY A 65 -6.51 -31.02 -11.43
N GLU A 66 -5.77 -32.06 -11.82
CA GLU A 66 -6.17 -33.36 -12.40
C GLU A 66 -7.46 -33.46 -13.24
#